data_AF-A0A015JUH5-F1
#
_entry.id   AF-A0A015JUH5-F1
#
_cell.length_a   1.000
_cell.length_b   1.000
_cell.length_c   1.000
_cell.angle_alpha   90.00
_cell.angle_beta   90.00
_cell.angle_gamma   90.00
#
_symmetry.space_group_name_H-M   'P 1'
#
loop_
_entity.id
_entity.type
_entity.pdbx_description
1 polymer ?
#
loop_
_entity_poly.entity_id
_entity_poly.type
_entity_poly.pdbx_seq_one_letter_code
_entity_poly.pdbx_strand_id
1 'polypeptide(L)'
;MGCKFLNHHLMLILLIQLFLWVTLFVNGQFIPGPRSGHTATHIGEKIYFIGGANFSNTNQETQESDIFYYDGNKLAWVEVNSQVNGQGADLPPKFGHTANIGVGSKQDLIFIIGGDRYSRVYQFDTKANNVTSPTILVSK
;
A
#
# COMPACT_ATOMS: atom_id res chain seq x y z
N MET A 1 53.23 9.64 -10.56
CA MET A 1 51.84 9.12 -10.53
C MET A 1 51.84 7.85 -9.68
N GLY A 2 51.53 7.97 -8.39
CA GLY A 2 51.52 6.82 -7.47
C GLY A 2 50.08 6.42 -7.15
N CYS A 3 49.58 5.37 -7.81
CA CYS A 3 48.28 4.79 -7.46
C CYS A 3 48.43 4.05 -6.13
N LYS A 4 47.83 4.58 -5.05
CA LYS A 4 47.81 3.89 -3.76
C LYS A 4 46.97 2.62 -3.93
N PHE A 5 47.59 1.45 -3.78
CA PHE A 5 46.86 0.18 -3.70
C PHE A 5 45.89 0.26 -2.53
N LEU A 6 44.59 0.23 -2.82
CA LEU A 6 43.56 0.16 -1.80
C LEU A 6 43.75 -1.16 -1.05
N ASN A 7 43.96 -1.09 0.27
CA ASN A 7 44.24 -2.26 1.11
C ASN A 7 43.12 -3.30 0.93
N HIS A 8 43.44 -4.55 0.59
CA HIS A 8 42.41 -5.59 0.31
C HIS A 8 41.40 -5.77 1.45
N HIS A 9 41.84 -5.59 2.70
CA HIS A 9 40.96 -5.60 3.87
C HIS A 9 39.97 -4.44 3.88
N LEU A 10 40.38 -3.24 3.43
CA LEU A 10 39.49 -2.08 3.32
C LEU A 10 38.46 -2.27 2.20
N MET A 11 38.86 -2.86 1.07
CA MET A 11 37.92 -3.26 0.02
C MET A 11 36.89 -4.26 0.53
N LEU A 12 37.32 -5.29 1.27
CA LEU A 12 36.43 -6.30 1.82
C LEU A 12 35.42 -5.69 2.81
N ILE A 13 35.87 -4.81 3.70
CA ILE A 13 35.01 -4.10 4.65
C ILE A 13 33.96 -3.26 3.92
N LEU A 14 34.38 -2.48 2.91
CA LEU A 14 33.46 -1.66 2.11
C LEU A 14 32.45 -2.53 1.34
N LEU A 15 32.88 -3.68 0.81
CA LEU A 15 32.01 -4.62 0.10
C LEU A 15 30.96 -5.22 1.04
N ILE A 16 31.36 -5.63 2.26
CA ILE A 16 30.43 -6.17 3.26
C ILE A 16 29.45 -5.08 3.71
N GLN A 17 29.91 -3.85 3.94
CA GLN A 17 29.04 -2.73 4.29
C GLN A 17 28.04 -2.42 3.17
N LEU A 18 28.48 -2.41 1.90
CA LEU A 18 27.61 -2.23 0.76
C LEU A 18 26.59 -3.37 0.63
N PHE A 19 27.02 -4.62 0.80
CA PHE A 19 26.14 -5.79 0.75
C PHE A 19 25.10 -5.75 1.86
N LEU A 20 25.50 -5.46 3.10
CA LEU A 20 24.59 -5.33 4.23
C LEU A 20 23.60 -4.19 4.02
N TRP A 21 24.06 -3.05 3.51
CA TRP A 21 23.19 -1.91 3.24
C TRP A 21 22.16 -2.21 2.14
N VAL A 22 22.59 -2.82 1.02
CA VAL A 22 21.70 -3.26 -0.06
C VAL A 22 20.71 -4.30 0.45
N THR A 23 21.17 -5.27 1.24
CA THR A 23 20.32 -6.34 1.79
C THR A 23 19.27 -5.78 2.74
N LEU A 24 19.63 -4.84 3.62
CA LEU A 24 18.68 -4.16 4.50
C LEU A 24 17.68 -3.30 3.73
N PHE A 25 18.13 -2.62 2.68
CA PHE A 25 17.26 -1.80 1.84
C PHE A 25 16.23 -2.65 1.09
N VAL A 26 16.64 -3.82 0.58
CA VAL A 26 15.76 -4.73 -0.17
C VAL A 26 14.82 -5.51 0.76
N ASN A 27 15.31 -6.01 1.90
CA ASN A 27 14.52 -6.84 2.81
C ASN A 27 13.60 -6.05 3.75
N GLY A 28 13.81 -4.74 3.91
CA GLY A 28 12.96 -3.87 4.72
C GLY A 28 11.78 -3.26 3.97
N GLN A 29 11.71 -3.40 2.65
CA GLN A 29 10.64 -2.85 1.84
C GLN A 29 9.47 -3.83 1.75
N PHE A 30 8.26 -3.32 1.99
CA PHE A 30 7.05 -4.07 1.70
C PHE A 30 7.03 -4.45 0.22
N ILE A 31 6.68 -5.70 -0.10
CA ILE A 31 6.47 -6.16 -1.48
C ILE A 31 5.12 -6.84 -1.52
N PRO A 32 4.14 -6.33 -2.29
CA PRO A 32 2.83 -6.95 -2.35
C PRO A 32 2.92 -8.33 -3.00
N GLY A 33 2.26 -9.31 -2.39
CA GLY A 33 2.10 -10.63 -2.99
C GLY A 33 1.22 -10.63 -4.25
N PRO A 34 1.29 -11.69 -5.07
CA PRO A 34 0.37 -11.91 -6.19
C PRO A 34 -1.07 -11.92 -5.70
N ARG A 35 -1.94 -11.18 -6.40
CA ARG A 35 -3.33 -10.97 -5.97
C ARG A 35 -4.30 -10.80 -7.14
N SER A 36 -5.59 -11.03 -6.89
CA SER A 36 -6.68 -10.79 -7.85
C SER A 36 -7.88 -10.08 -7.21
N GLY A 37 -8.68 -9.38 -8.02
CA GLY A 37 -9.91 -8.71 -7.58
C GLY A 37 -9.69 -7.41 -6.78
N HIS A 38 -8.47 -6.88 -6.79
CA HIS A 38 -8.15 -5.56 -6.22
C HIS A 38 -8.56 -4.45 -7.19
N THR A 39 -8.69 -3.24 -6.67
CA THR A 39 -8.78 -2.02 -7.49
C THR A 39 -7.48 -1.21 -7.41
N ALA A 40 -7.23 -0.38 -8.41
CA ALA A 40 -6.10 0.54 -8.45
C ALA A 40 -6.58 1.95 -8.77
N THR A 41 -6.20 2.94 -7.96
CA THR A 41 -6.57 4.36 -8.14
C THR A 41 -5.33 5.24 -8.08
N HIS A 42 -5.17 6.10 -9.08
CA HIS A 42 -4.04 7.02 -9.18
C HIS A 42 -4.37 8.38 -8.55
N ILE A 43 -3.54 8.87 -7.63
CA ILE A 43 -3.63 10.20 -7.00
C ILE A 43 -2.22 10.78 -6.86
N GLY A 44 -1.98 11.94 -7.48
CA GLY A 44 -0.65 12.58 -7.49
C GLY A 44 0.39 11.66 -8.13
N GLU A 45 1.48 11.38 -7.39
CA GLU A 45 2.57 10.48 -7.82
C GLU A 45 2.42 9.06 -7.23
N LYS A 46 1.21 8.70 -6.78
CA LYS A 46 0.96 7.42 -6.10
C LYS A 46 -0.16 6.64 -6.78
N ILE A 47 0.01 5.32 -6.82
CA ILE A 47 -1.04 4.40 -7.24
C ILE A 47 -1.44 3.58 -6.03
N TYR A 48 -2.67 3.77 -5.56
CA TYR A 48 -3.25 3.07 -4.41
C TYR A 48 -3.93 1.80 -4.87
N PHE A 49 -3.63 0.71 -4.18
CA PHE A 49 -4.19 -0.61 -4.41
C PHE A 49 -5.02 -1.00 -3.18
N ILE A 50 -6.26 -1.41 -3.44
CA ILE A 50 -7.24 -1.65 -2.38
C ILE A 50 -7.82 -3.05 -2.54
N GLY A 51 -7.69 -3.83 -1.49
CA GLY A 51 -8.18 -5.20 -1.35
C GLY A 51 -7.55 -6.19 -2.32
N GLY A 52 -8.41 -7.09 -2.80
CA GLY A 52 -8.04 -8.29 -3.53
C GLY A 52 -7.72 -9.48 -2.62
N ALA A 53 -7.62 -10.66 -3.22
CA ALA A 53 -7.16 -11.87 -2.55
C ALA A 53 -5.67 -12.07 -2.84
N ASN A 54 -4.83 -12.00 -1.82
CA ASN A 54 -3.41 -12.35 -1.90
C ASN A 54 -3.24 -13.88 -1.87
N PHE A 55 -2.55 -14.44 -2.86
CA PHE A 55 -2.35 -15.89 -3.02
C PHE A 55 -1.10 -16.43 -2.33
N SER A 56 -0.22 -15.56 -1.85
CA SER A 56 0.98 -15.97 -1.09
C SER A 56 0.68 -16.31 0.37
N ASN A 57 -0.50 -15.95 0.87
CA ASN A 57 -0.87 -16.24 2.25
C ASN A 57 -1.62 -17.58 2.31
N THR A 58 -0.98 -18.59 2.89
CA THR A 58 -1.58 -19.93 3.09
C THR A 58 -2.59 -19.97 4.23
N ASN A 59 -2.62 -18.93 5.07
CA ASN A 59 -3.53 -18.86 6.22
C ASN A 59 -4.83 -18.18 5.78
N GLN A 60 -5.82 -19.01 5.40
CA GLN A 60 -7.15 -18.57 4.92
C GLN A 60 -7.90 -17.65 5.89
N GLU A 61 -7.57 -17.67 7.18
CA GLU A 61 -8.21 -16.84 8.21
C GLU A 61 -7.81 -15.35 8.17
N THR A 62 -6.75 -14.99 7.44
CA THR A 62 -6.19 -13.62 7.37
C THR A 62 -6.42 -12.94 6.02
N GLN A 63 -7.53 -13.26 5.36
CA GLN A 63 -7.99 -12.58 4.15
C GLN A 63 -8.53 -11.16 4.43
N GLU A 64 -7.81 -10.40 5.26
CA GLU A 64 -8.09 -9.00 5.50
C GLU A 64 -7.81 -8.21 4.22
N SER A 65 -8.72 -7.31 3.85
CA SER A 65 -8.52 -6.40 2.74
C SER A 65 -7.44 -5.40 3.13
N ASP A 66 -6.34 -5.36 2.38
CA ASP A 66 -5.26 -4.41 2.60
C ASP A 66 -5.36 -3.16 1.72
N ILE A 67 -4.72 -2.09 2.17
CA ILE A 67 -4.46 -0.88 1.41
C ILE A 67 -2.95 -0.67 1.38
N PHE A 68 -2.42 -0.48 0.18
CA PHE A 68 -1.02 -0.14 -0.05
C PHE A 68 -0.90 0.75 -1.28
N TYR A 69 0.25 1.37 -1.49
CA TYR A 69 0.49 2.15 -2.70
C TYR A 69 1.89 1.96 -3.25
N TYR A 70 2.02 2.19 -4.56
CA TYR A 70 3.31 2.44 -5.19
C TYR A 70 3.60 3.93 -5.15
N ASP A 71 4.71 4.31 -4.53
CA ASP A 71 5.22 5.69 -4.51
C ASP A 71 6.11 5.90 -5.74
N GLY A 72 5.62 6.64 -6.74
CA GLY A 72 6.35 6.92 -7.97
C GLY A 72 7.62 7.77 -7.78
N ASN A 73 7.69 8.55 -6.70
CA ASN A 73 8.90 9.34 -6.40
C ASN A 73 9.98 8.47 -5.75
N LYS A 74 9.58 7.59 -4.84
CA LYS A 74 10.52 6.69 -4.13
C LYS A 74 10.78 5.40 -4.89
N LEU A 75 10.00 5.13 -5.94
CA LEU A 75 9.98 3.89 -6.70
C LEU A 75 9.84 2.65 -5.79
N ALA A 76 8.98 2.76 -4.77
CA ALA A 76 8.85 1.77 -3.71
C ALA A 76 7.40 1.54 -3.31
N TRP A 77 7.12 0.33 -2.82
CA TRP A 77 5.82 -0.03 -2.27
C TRP A 77 5.72 0.35 -0.79
N VAL A 78 4.53 0.80 -0.37
CA VAL A 78 4.26 1.19 1.01
C VAL A 78 2.94 0.58 1.46
N GLU A 79 2.99 -0.22 2.51
CA GLU A 79 1.79 -0.75 3.19
C GLU A 79 1.18 0.32 4.10
N VAL A 80 -0.15 0.49 4.03
CA VAL A 80 -0.88 1.50 4.82
C VAL A 80 -1.63 0.88 6.00
N ASN A 81 -1.90 -0.43 6.00
CA ASN A 81 -2.73 -1.12 6.98
C ASN A 81 -2.40 -0.81 8.45
N SER A 82 -1.11 -0.78 8.80
CA SER A 82 -0.65 -0.49 10.16
C SER A 82 -0.93 0.95 10.62
N GLN A 83 -1.25 1.84 9.68
CA GLN A 83 -1.55 3.25 9.89
C GLN A 83 -3.05 3.55 9.82
N VAL A 84 -3.86 2.61 9.33
CA VAL A 84 -5.32 2.76 9.28
C VAL A 84 -5.88 2.61 10.69
N ASN A 85 -6.37 3.71 11.27
CA ASN A 85 -7.04 3.70 12.55
C ASN A 85 -8.45 3.11 12.42
N GLY A 86 -8.58 1.80 12.61
CA GLY A 86 -9.86 1.09 12.61
C GLY A 86 -9.67 -0.37 12.99
N GLN A 87 -9.66 -0.65 14.29
CA GLN A 87 -9.61 -2.02 14.81
C GLN A 87 -10.75 -2.86 14.23
N GLY A 88 -10.43 -3.80 13.33
CA GLY A 88 -11.23 -4.96 12.97
C GLY A 88 -12.60 -4.75 12.30
N ALA A 89 -13.09 -3.52 12.09
CA ALA A 89 -14.51 -3.31 11.75
C ALA A 89 -14.82 -2.66 10.39
N ASP A 90 -13.88 -1.99 9.70
CA ASP A 90 -14.22 -1.25 8.48
C ASP A 90 -13.07 -1.12 7.46
N LEU A 91 -12.26 -2.17 7.29
CA LEU A 91 -11.46 -2.28 6.07
C LEU A 91 -12.38 -2.46 4.86
N PRO A 92 -12.00 -1.94 3.68
CA PRO A 92 -12.81 -2.05 2.48
C PRO A 92 -13.09 -3.52 2.09
N PRO A 93 -14.11 -3.76 1.28
CA PRO A 93 -14.46 -5.09 0.79
C PRO A 93 -13.29 -5.76 0.08
N LYS A 94 -13.18 -7.09 0.24
CA LYS A 94 -12.05 -7.84 -0.28
C LYS A 94 -12.07 -7.95 -1.81
N PHE A 95 -13.23 -8.15 -2.42
CA PHE A 95 -13.34 -8.32 -3.87
C PHE A 95 -14.65 -7.75 -4.41
N GLY A 96 -14.69 -7.52 -5.73
CA GLY A 96 -15.90 -7.11 -6.45
C GLY A 96 -16.34 -5.66 -6.19
N HIS A 97 -15.47 -4.86 -5.57
CA HIS A 97 -15.72 -3.45 -5.33
C HIS A 97 -15.19 -2.58 -6.47
N THR A 98 -15.62 -1.33 -6.48
CA THR A 98 -15.02 -0.27 -7.30
C THR A 98 -14.37 0.75 -6.38
N ALA A 99 -13.28 1.37 -6.81
CA ALA A 99 -12.62 2.45 -6.09
C ALA A 99 -12.32 3.59 -7.05
N ASN A 100 -12.72 4.81 -6.68
CA ASN A 100 -12.59 5.98 -7.55
C ASN A 100 -12.20 7.23 -6.74
N ILE A 101 -11.42 8.10 -7.37
CA ILE A 101 -11.04 9.40 -6.81
C ILE A 101 -12.28 10.29 -6.60
N GLY A 102 -12.30 11.03 -5.50
CA GLY A 102 -13.29 12.06 -5.26
C GLY A 102 -13.18 13.23 -6.24
N VAL A 103 -14.29 13.95 -6.40
CA VAL A 103 -14.37 15.11 -7.30
C VAL A 103 -14.26 16.44 -6.54
N GLY A 104 -13.86 17.50 -7.23
CA GLY A 104 -13.75 18.85 -6.66
C GLY A 104 -12.71 18.93 -5.53
N SER A 105 -13.12 19.41 -4.36
CA SER A 105 -12.25 19.54 -3.18
C SER A 105 -11.89 18.19 -2.53
N LYS A 106 -12.41 17.07 -3.03
CA LYS A 106 -12.22 15.72 -2.46
C LYS A 106 -11.24 14.86 -3.26
N GLN A 107 -10.34 15.46 -4.03
CA GLN A 107 -9.35 14.74 -4.85
C GLN A 107 -8.31 13.93 -4.04
N ASP A 108 -8.22 14.17 -2.74
CA ASP A 108 -7.39 13.37 -1.83
C ASP A 108 -8.13 12.15 -1.25
N LEU A 109 -9.40 11.95 -1.61
CA LEU A 109 -10.21 10.84 -1.13
C LEU A 109 -10.40 9.79 -2.23
N ILE A 110 -10.37 8.52 -1.83
CA ILE A 110 -10.79 7.39 -2.66
C ILE A 110 -12.10 6.84 -2.09
N PHE A 111 -13.15 6.81 -2.91
CA PHE A 111 -14.43 6.22 -2.57
C PHE A 111 -14.46 4.77 -3.01
N ILE A 112 -14.72 3.85 -2.07
CA ILE A 112 -14.79 2.41 -2.33
C ILE A 112 -16.23 1.96 -2.12
N ILE A 113 -16.84 1.39 -3.17
CA ILE A 113 -18.28 1.09 -3.22
C ILE A 113 -18.49 -0.32 -3.76
N GLY A 114 -19.41 -1.05 -3.11
CA GLY A 114 -19.84 -2.38 -3.54
C GLY A 114 -19.00 -3.49 -2.95
N GLY A 115 -18.83 -4.59 -3.69
CA GLY A 115 -18.12 -5.78 -3.23
C GLY A 115 -18.98 -6.80 -2.48
N ASP A 116 -18.32 -7.84 -1.99
CA ASP A 116 -18.89 -9.00 -1.30
C ASP A 116 -19.76 -8.65 -0.06
N ARG A 117 -19.56 -7.48 0.53
CA ARG A 117 -20.40 -6.88 1.58
C ARG A 117 -21.26 -5.76 0.99
N TYR A 118 -22.39 -6.13 0.39
CA TYR A 118 -23.29 -5.18 -0.27
C TYR A 118 -23.91 -4.19 0.72
N SER A 119 -23.82 -2.89 0.41
CA SER A 119 -24.44 -1.70 1.05
C SER A 119 -23.55 -0.77 1.88
N ARG A 120 -22.22 -0.95 1.90
CA ARG A 120 -21.31 0.03 2.52
C ARG A 120 -20.56 0.86 1.48
N VAL A 121 -20.37 2.13 1.81
CA VAL A 121 -19.45 3.04 1.12
C VAL A 121 -18.31 3.28 2.08
N TYR A 122 -17.08 3.24 1.58
CA TYR A 122 -15.90 3.63 2.34
C TYR A 122 -15.26 4.84 1.67
N GLN A 123 -14.64 5.69 2.48
CA GLN A 123 -13.79 6.79 2.06
C GLN A 123 -12.41 6.56 2.65
N PHE A 124 -11.41 6.43 1.79
CA PHE A 124 -10.01 6.40 2.18
C PHE A 124 -9.40 7.78 1.97
N ASP A 125 -8.98 8.42 3.05
CA ASP A 125 -8.22 9.68 3.03
C ASP A 125 -6.74 9.37 2.81
N THR A 126 -6.22 9.74 1.64
CA THR A 126 -4.84 9.47 1.23
C THR A 126 -3.78 10.32 1.94
N LYS A 127 -4.19 11.41 2.60
CA LYS A 127 -3.31 12.27 3.40
C LYS A 127 -3.23 11.80 4.83
N ALA A 128 -4.37 11.43 5.41
CA ALA A 128 -4.46 10.93 6.77
C ALA A 128 -4.19 9.42 6.88
N ASN A 129 -4.14 8.70 5.74
CA ASN A 129 -4.06 7.24 5.68
C ASN A 129 -5.15 6.56 6.52
N ASN A 130 -6.38 7.06 6.41
CA ASN A 130 -7.49 6.62 7.24
C ASN A 130 -8.71 6.21 6.41
N VAL A 131 -9.40 5.17 6.83
CA VAL A 131 -10.65 4.70 6.21
C VAL A 131 -11.82 5.10 7.10
N THR A 132 -12.87 5.65 6.50
CA THR A 132 -14.11 6.02 7.19
C THR A 132 -15.33 5.59 6.39
N SER A 133 -16.43 5.30 7.06
CA SER A 133 -17.74 5.11 6.43
C SER A 133 -18.51 6.43 6.50
N PRO A 134 -18.83 7.08 5.36
CA PRO A 134 -19.58 8.31 5.38
C PRO A 134 -21.06 8.08 5.65
N THR A 135 -21.66 8.97 6.44
CA THR A 135 -23.12 9.07 6.53
C THR A 135 -23.66 9.61 5.20
N ILE A 136 -24.25 8.73 4.38
CA ILE A 136 -24.94 9.15 3.16
C ILE A 136 -26.26 9.80 3.58
N LEU A 137 -26.29 11.13 3.61
CA LEU A 137 -27.54 11.88 3.73
C LEU A 137 -28.30 11.73 2.41
N VAL A 138 -29.38 10.97 2.41
CA VAL A 138 -30.27 10.86 1.25
C VAL A 138 -30.95 12.22 1.07
N SER A 139 -30.55 12.98 0.05
CA SER A 139 -31.31 14.17 -0.36
C SER A 139 -32.65 13.68 -0.92
N LYS A 140 -33.75 14.09 -0.28
CA LYS A 140 -35.12 13.89 -0.79
C LYS A 140 -35.33 14.67 -2.08
#